data_AF-A0A521L1W1-F1
#
_entry.id   AF-A0A521L1W1-F1
#
_cell.length_a   1.000
_cell.length_b   1.000
_cell.length_c   1.000
_cell.angle_alpha   90.00
_cell.angle_beta   90.00
_cell.angle_gamma   90.00
#
_symmetry.space_group_name_H-M   'P 1'
#
loop_
_entity.id
_entity.type
_entity.pdbx_description
1 polymer ?
#
loop_
_entity_poly.entity_id
_entity_poly.type
_entity_poly.pdbx_seq_one_letter_code
_entity_poly.pdbx_strand_id
1 'polypeptide(L)'
;MTLAYLGMAALLLLACLWLTRPYWRAPGAALLRRKAANVAVYRSRLAEIDAEAEAGVVEAEAAAQLKQELAARLLQDAENPVDAPVEGAGRRWAAALVMTLLLAVFAGLFYWKKGGWKSQLEVQLAASDPAAARQMAIGDMVVKLAKRLETNPEDVEGWAMLGRS
;
A
#
# COMPACT_ATOMS: atom_id res chain seq x y z
N MET A 1 20.63 11.18 18.10
CA MET A 1 20.40 10.68 16.73
C MET A 1 19.46 9.47 16.66
N THR A 2 19.42 8.59 17.66
CA THR A 2 18.49 7.44 17.74
C THR A 2 17.01 7.81 17.83
N LEU A 3 16.67 8.91 18.52
CA LEU A 3 15.30 9.41 18.66
C LEU A 3 14.65 9.80 17.32
N ALA A 4 15.42 10.37 16.37
CA ALA A 4 14.91 10.74 15.06
C ALA A 4 14.58 9.50 14.21
N TYR A 5 15.41 8.46 14.27
CA TYR A 5 15.17 7.19 13.59
C TYR A 5 13.97 6.44 14.18
N LEU A 6 13.80 6.48 15.51
CA LEU A 6 12.62 5.93 16.19
C LEU A 6 11.33 6.66 15.79
N GLY A 7 11.37 7.99 15.69
CA GLY A 7 10.24 8.79 15.21
C GLY A 7 9.85 8.45 13.77
N MET A 8 10.84 8.31 12.89
CA MET A 8 10.63 7.95 11.49
C MET A 8 10.10 6.52 11.33
N ALA A 9 10.62 5.56 12.10
CA ALA A 9 10.13 4.18 12.12
C ALA A 9 8.69 4.11 12.66
N ALA A 10 8.35 4.89 13.70
CA ALA A 10 7.01 4.96 14.25
C ALA A 10 6.00 5.55 13.25
N LEU A 11 6.38 6.60 12.51
CA LEU A 11 5.54 7.18 11.46
C LEU A 11 5.31 6.22 10.30
N LEU A 12 6.34 5.46 9.89
CA LEU A 12 6.22 4.40 8.88
C LEU A 12 5.26 3.29 9.34
N LEU A 13 5.40 2.84 10.59
CA LEU A 13 4.50 1.85 11.19
C LEU A 13 3.05 2.35 11.25
N LEU A 14 2.84 3.59 11.68
CA LEU A 14 1.52 4.23 11.72
C LEU A 14 0.90 4.36 10.33
N ALA A 15 1.68 4.78 9.34
CA ALA A 15 1.22 4.86 7.95
C ALA A 15 0.83 3.46 7.42
N CYS A 16 1.64 2.44 7.73
CA CYS A 16 1.36 1.06 7.33
C CYS A 16 0.12 0.49 8.04
N LEU A 17 -0.06 0.73 9.34
CA LEU A 17 -1.26 0.36 10.09
C LEU A 17 -2.50 1.07 9.56
N TRP A 18 -2.40 2.37 9.25
CA TRP A 18 -3.54 3.15 8.76
C TRP A 18 -3.97 2.70 7.36
N LEU A 19 -3.00 2.39 6.50
CA LEU A 19 -3.23 1.84 5.16
C LEU A 19 -3.82 0.42 5.19
N THR A 20 -3.43 -0.39 6.19
CA THR A 20 -3.94 -1.77 6.38
C THR A 20 -5.24 -1.84 7.20
N ARG A 21 -5.61 -0.78 7.93
CA ARG A 21 -6.86 -0.65 8.70
C ARG A 21 -8.13 -1.07 7.95
N PRO A 22 -8.39 -0.67 6.69
CA PRO A 22 -9.60 -1.12 5.98
C PRO A 22 -9.64 -2.63 5.74
N TYR A 23 -8.51 -3.34 5.83
CA TYR A 23 -8.40 -4.79 5.64
C TYR A 23 -8.55 -5.59 6.93
N TRP A 24 -8.46 -4.93 8.10
CA TRP A 24 -8.81 -5.55 9.38
C TRP A 24 -10.33 -5.69 9.54
N ARG A 25 -11.10 -5.08 8.64
CA ARG A 25 -12.53 -5.33 8.51
C ARG A 25 -12.73 -6.64 7.75
N ALA A 26 -13.08 -7.68 8.49
CA ALA A 26 -13.33 -8.99 7.94
C ALA A 26 -14.33 -8.93 6.76
N PRO A 27 -14.06 -9.64 5.65
CA PRO A 27 -14.98 -9.72 4.50
C PRO A 27 -16.38 -10.22 4.87
N GLY A 28 -16.53 -10.84 6.06
CA GLY A 28 -17.80 -11.26 6.64
C GLY A 28 -18.82 -10.13 6.81
N ALA A 29 -18.41 -8.88 7.08
CA ALA A 29 -19.36 -7.78 7.27
C ALA A 29 -20.13 -7.43 5.97
N ALA A 30 -19.47 -7.54 4.82
CA ALA A 30 -20.09 -7.30 3.52
C ALA A 30 -21.04 -8.45 3.13
N LEU A 31 -20.63 -9.70 3.39
CA LEU A 31 -21.47 -10.88 3.16
C LEU A 31 -22.69 -10.90 4.09
N LEU A 32 -22.52 -10.56 5.37
CA LEU A 32 -23.60 -10.46 6.35
C LEU A 32 -24.61 -9.37 5.96
N ARG A 33 -24.15 -8.19 5.51
CA ARG A 33 -25.05 -7.14 5.00
C ARG A 33 -25.86 -7.58 3.77
N ARG A 34 -25.26 -8.34 2.85
CA ARG A 34 -25.95 -8.87 1.67
C ARG A 34 -26.98 -9.93 2.05
N LYS A 35 -26.62 -10.88 2.91
CA LYS A 35 -27.57 -11.87 3.45
C LYS A 35 -28.75 -11.19 4.14
N ALA A 36 -28.49 -10.17 4.98
CA ALA A 36 -29.53 -9.40 5.65
C ALA A 36 -30.46 -8.66 4.66
N ALA A 37 -29.89 -8.06 3.60
CA ALA A 37 -30.68 -7.39 2.56
C ALA A 37 -31.57 -8.37 1.76
N ASN A 38 -31.03 -9.53 1.37
CA ASN A 38 -31.80 -10.55 0.64
C ASN A 38 -32.94 -11.13 1.48
N VAL A 39 -32.70 -11.38 2.77
CA VAL A 39 -33.74 -11.83 3.72
C VAL A 39 -34.84 -10.77 3.89
N ALA A 40 -34.48 -9.47 3.91
CA ALA A 40 -35.46 -8.40 4.01
C ALA A 40 -36.38 -8.35 2.77
N VAL A 41 -35.82 -8.51 1.57
CA VAL A 41 -36.60 -8.58 0.32
C VAL A 41 -37.55 -9.79 0.33
N TYR A 42 -37.06 -10.97 0.72
CA TYR A 42 -37.88 -12.17 0.85
C TYR A 42 -39.08 -11.96 1.79
N ARG A 43 -38.84 -11.40 2.98
CA ARG A 43 -39.92 -11.10 3.93
C ARG A 43 -40.97 -10.15 3.36
N SER A 44 -40.55 -9.15 2.57
CA SER A 44 -41.51 -8.24 1.92
C SER A 44 -42.40 -8.96 0.91
N ARG A 45 -41.82 -9.86 0.09
CA ARG A 45 -42.59 -10.64 -0.89
C ARG A 45 -43.57 -11.61 -0.23
N LEU A 46 -43.18 -12.20 0.91
CA LEU A 46 -44.04 -13.11 1.64
C LEU A 46 -45.27 -12.37 2.19
N ALA A 47 -45.07 -11.17 2.73
CA ALA A 47 -46.16 -10.31 3.21
C ALA A 47 -47.07 -9.80 2.09
N GLU A 48 -46.52 -9.52 0.89
CA GLU A 48 -47.33 -9.19 -0.28
C GLU A 48 -48.25 -10.36 -0.68
N ILE A 49 -47.72 -11.58 -0.75
CA ILE A 49 -48.51 -12.79 -1.08
C ILE A 49 -49.59 -13.04 -0.02
N ASP A 50 -49.28 -12.84 1.26
CA ASP A 50 -50.25 -12.94 2.36
C ASP A 50 -51.40 -11.94 2.17
N ALA A 51 -51.08 -10.68 1.90
CA ALA A 51 -52.08 -9.63 1.69
C ALA A 51 -52.95 -9.90 0.45
N GLU A 52 -52.36 -10.41 -0.64
CA GLU A 52 -53.10 -10.77 -1.85
C GLU A 52 -54.04 -11.97 -1.64
N ALA A 53 -53.64 -12.93 -0.80
CA ALA A 53 -54.49 -14.06 -0.42
C ALA A 53 -55.64 -13.63 0.49
N GLU A 54 -55.38 -12.74 1.46
CA GLU A 54 -56.41 -12.15 2.33
C GLU A 54 -57.41 -11.29 1.55
N ALA A 55 -56.93 -10.56 0.55
CA ALA A 55 -57.77 -9.78 -0.36
C ALA A 55 -58.58 -10.64 -1.35
N GLY A 56 -58.36 -11.97 -1.37
CA GLY A 56 -59.01 -12.89 -2.30
C GLY A 56 -58.58 -12.72 -3.76
N VAL A 57 -57.48 -12.01 -4.01
CA VAL A 57 -56.88 -11.83 -5.35
C VAL A 57 -56.20 -13.12 -5.79
N VAL A 58 -55.60 -13.83 -4.84
CA VAL A 58 -54.93 -15.12 -5.05
C VAL A 58 -55.63 -16.19 -4.21
N GLU A 59 -55.94 -17.33 -4.81
CA GLU A 59 -56.50 -18.47 -4.10
C GLU A 59 -55.52 -18.99 -3.04
N ALA A 60 -56.02 -19.43 -1.88
CA ALA A 60 -55.19 -19.89 -0.77
C ALA A 60 -54.22 -21.02 -1.16
N GLU A 61 -54.64 -21.92 -2.06
CA GLU A 61 -53.81 -23.01 -2.56
C GLU A 61 -52.69 -22.52 -3.49
N ALA A 62 -52.98 -21.57 -4.38
CA ALA A 62 -51.98 -20.93 -5.24
C ALA A 62 -50.98 -20.10 -4.41
N ALA A 63 -51.44 -19.38 -3.38
CA ALA A 63 -50.56 -18.64 -2.47
C ALA A 63 -49.61 -19.57 -1.70
N ALA A 64 -50.08 -20.76 -1.29
CA ALA A 64 -49.25 -21.76 -0.64
C ALA A 64 -48.16 -22.30 -1.57
N GLN A 65 -48.49 -22.56 -2.84
CA GLN A 65 -47.52 -23.00 -3.84
C GLN A 65 -46.46 -21.92 -4.14
N LEU A 66 -46.86 -20.66 -4.29
CA LEU A 66 -45.95 -19.53 -4.52
C LEU A 66 -44.95 -19.36 -3.37
N LYS A 67 -45.40 -19.50 -2.12
CA LYS A 67 -44.51 -19.44 -0.94
C LYS A 67 -43.51 -20.60 -0.91
N GLN A 68 -43.92 -21.80 -1.29
CA GLN A 68 -43.02 -22.96 -1.37
C GLN A 68 -41.95 -22.77 -2.44
N GLU A 69 -42.33 -22.27 -3.62
CA GLU A 69 -41.36 -21.98 -4.68
C GLU A 69 -40.39 -20.87 -4.28
N LEU A 70 -40.89 -19.81 -3.63
CA LEU A 70 -40.06 -18.72 -3.12
C LEU A 70 -39.05 -19.21 -2.07
N ALA A 71 -39.47 -20.14 -1.18
CA ALA A 71 -38.58 -20.75 -0.19
C ALA A 71 -37.50 -21.64 -0.84
N ALA A 72 -37.87 -22.42 -1.86
CA ALA A 72 -36.93 -23.25 -2.61
C ALA A 72 -35.88 -22.40 -3.36
N ARG A 73 -36.28 -21.28 -3.98
CA ARG A 73 -35.37 -20.33 -4.63
C ARG A 73 -34.42 -19.67 -3.63
N LEU A 74 -34.92 -19.25 -2.46
CA LEU A 74 -34.09 -18.67 -1.40
C LEU A 74 -33.00 -19.65 -0.92
N LEU A 75 -33.34 -20.93 -0.82
CA LEU A 75 -32.38 -21.98 -0.43
C LEU A 75 -31.30 -22.17 -1.51
N GLN A 76 -31.69 -22.19 -2.79
CA GLN A 76 -30.75 -22.28 -3.92
C GLN A 76 -29.80 -21.06 -3.98
N ASP A 77 -30.31 -19.85 -3.79
CA ASP A 77 -29.51 -18.61 -3.76
C ASP A 77 -28.55 -18.58 -2.55
N ALA A 78 -28.91 -19.24 -1.45
CA ALA A 78 -28.05 -19.35 -0.27
C ALA A 78 -26.92 -20.38 -0.46
N GLU A 79 -27.16 -21.44 -1.22
CA GLU A 79 -26.19 -22.50 -1.54
C GLU A 79 -25.22 -22.11 -2.65
N ASN A 80 -25.67 -21.35 -3.66
CA ASN A 80 -24.85 -20.83 -4.74
C ASN A 80 -24.73 -19.30 -4.67
N PRO A 81 -23.82 -18.75 -3.85
CA PRO A 81 -23.50 -17.32 -3.86
C PRO A 81 -22.66 -16.97 -5.10
N VAL A 82 -23.19 -17.23 -6.29
CA VAL A 82 -22.58 -16.82 -7.56
C VAL A 82 -23.16 -15.46 -7.94
N ASP A 83 -22.29 -14.55 -8.34
CA ASP A 83 -22.54 -13.17 -8.79
C ASP A 83 -22.50 -12.06 -7.72
N ALA A 84 -21.27 -11.75 -7.30
CA ALA A 84 -20.77 -10.42 -7.64
C ALA A 84 -19.28 -10.51 -7.97
N PRO A 85 -18.81 -9.83 -9.03
CA PRO A 85 -17.39 -9.73 -9.29
C PRO A 85 -16.74 -9.10 -8.06
N VAL A 86 -15.86 -9.84 -7.40
CA VAL A 86 -14.87 -9.28 -6.45
C VAL A 86 -13.77 -8.60 -7.27
N GLU A 87 -14.14 -7.89 -8.33
CA GLU A 87 -13.20 -7.24 -9.22
C GLU A 87 -12.92 -5.85 -8.69
N GLY A 88 -11.74 -5.69 -8.09
CA GLY A 88 -11.11 -4.38 -8.02
C GLY A 88 -10.34 -4.11 -6.75
N ALA A 89 -10.76 -4.64 -5.59
CA ALA A 89 -10.10 -4.32 -4.33
C ALA A 89 -8.69 -4.93 -4.24
N GLY A 90 -8.53 -6.21 -4.64
CA GLY A 90 -7.23 -6.90 -4.57
C GLY A 90 -6.20 -6.40 -5.60
N ARG A 91 -6.64 -6.15 -6.84
CA ARG A 91 -5.74 -5.70 -7.94
C ARG A 91 -5.27 -4.25 -7.76
N ARG A 92 -6.13 -3.37 -7.22
CA ARG A 92 -5.75 -1.98 -6.88
C ARG A 92 -4.81 -1.90 -5.67
N TRP A 93 -4.98 -2.80 -4.69
CA TRP A 93 -4.06 -2.96 -3.57
C TRP A 93 -2.67 -3.42 -4.01
N ALA A 94 -2.59 -4.42 -4.89
CA ALA A 94 -1.31 -4.95 -5.34
C ALA A 94 -0.51 -3.86 -6.07
N ALA A 95 -1.20 -3.06 -6.90
CA ALA A 95 -0.61 -1.90 -7.56
C ALA A 95 -0.14 -0.83 -6.55
N ALA A 96 -0.94 -0.52 -5.52
CA ALA A 96 -0.56 0.46 -4.50
C ALA A 96 0.65 0.00 -3.66
N LEU A 97 0.72 -1.29 -3.31
CA LEU A 97 1.83 -1.89 -2.57
C LEU A 97 3.12 -1.87 -3.40
N VAL A 98 3.02 -2.29 -4.67
CA VAL A 98 4.15 -2.23 -5.62
C VAL A 98 4.63 -0.80 -5.82
N MET A 99 3.72 0.17 -6.00
CA MET A 99 4.07 1.58 -6.15
C MET A 99 4.76 2.14 -4.90
N THR A 100 4.27 1.78 -3.70
CA THR A 100 4.88 2.19 -2.44
C THR A 100 6.27 1.59 -2.28
N LEU A 101 6.45 0.31 -2.62
CA LEU A 101 7.75 -0.36 -2.56
C LEU A 101 8.72 0.26 -3.56
N LEU A 102 8.28 0.55 -4.79
CA LEU A 102 9.08 1.22 -5.81
C LEU A 102 9.52 2.61 -5.34
N LEU A 103 8.63 3.38 -4.73
CA LEU A 103 8.96 4.71 -4.20
C LEU A 103 9.97 4.63 -3.05
N ALA A 104 9.82 3.66 -2.14
CA ALA A 104 10.74 3.44 -1.04
C ALA A 104 12.13 3.00 -1.53
N VAL A 105 12.19 2.07 -2.48
CA VAL A 105 13.43 1.61 -3.11
C VAL A 105 14.09 2.77 -3.87
N PHE A 106 13.32 3.53 -4.64
CA PHE A 106 13.81 4.71 -5.36
C PHE A 106 14.38 5.76 -4.41
N ALA A 107 13.67 6.09 -3.33
CA ALA A 107 14.14 7.02 -2.30
C ALA A 107 15.42 6.53 -1.62
N GLY A 108 15.50 5.23 -1.30
CA GLY A 108 16.69 4.62 -0.72
C GLY A 108 17.90 4.66 -1.65
N LEU A 109 17.73 4.28 -2.92
CA LEU A 109 18.77 4.35 -3.95
C LEU A 109 19.21 5.79 -4.22
N PHE A 110 18.27 6.72 -4.26
CA PHE A 110 18.56 8.14 -4.44
C PHE A 110 19.35 8.71 -3.24
N TYR A 111 18.96 8.34 -2.02
CA TYR A 111 19.69 8.71 -0.80
C TYR A 111 21.10 8.12 -0.76
N TRP A 112 21.26 6.85 -1.17
CA TRP A 112 22.56 6.21 -1.30
C TRP A 112 23.43 6.93 -2.33
N LYS A 113 22.89 7.23 -3.53
CA LYS A 113 23.62 7.95 -4.59
C LYS A 113 24.01 9.36 -4.18
N LYS A 114 23.15 10.07 -3.42
CA LYS A 114 23.47 11.41 -2.89
C LYS A 114 24.46 11.39 -1.71
N GLY A 115 24.75 10.22 -1.13
CA GLY A 115 25.77 10.09 -0.10
C GLY A 115 25.45 10.83 1.19
N GLY A 116 24.16 11.03 1.52
CA GLY A 116 23.75 11.78 2.73
C GLY A 116 24.37 11.23 4.02
N TRP A 117 24.59 9.92 4.09
CA TRP A 117 25.30 9.24 5.18
C TRP A 117 26.76 9.69 5.34
N LYS A 118 27.48 9.94 4.23
CA LYS A 118 28.87 10.40 4.25
C LYS A 118 28.97 11.83 4.79
N SER A 119 28.02 12.69 4.42
CA SER A 119 27.97 14.07 4.93
C SER A 119 27.75 14.18 6.44
N GLN A 120 26.94 13.29 7.03
CA GLN A 120 26.76 13.26 8.49
C GLN A 120 27.98 12.73 9.24
N LEU A 121 28.70 11.78 8.64
CA LEU A 121 29.94 11.25 9.19
C LEU A 121 31.06 12.30 9.13
N GLU A 122 31.19 13.01 8.02
CA GLU A 122 32.15 14.11 7.83
C GLU A 122 31.88 15.28 8.80
N VAL A 123 30.61 15.65 9.02
CA VAL A 123 30.25 16.70 9.99
C VAL A 123 30.57 16.29 11.42
N GLN A 124 30.33 15.02 11.80
CA GLN A 124 30.73 14.52 13.12
C GLN A 124 32.24 14.42 13.28
N LEU A 125 32.95 13.96 12.25
CA LEU A 125 34.40 13.85 12.27
C LEU A 125 35.05 15.24 12.36
N ALA A 126 34.54 16.23 11.63
CA ALA A 126 34.99 17.61 11.69
C ALA A 126 34.79 18.25 13.07
N ALA A 127 33.75 17.84 13.80
CA ALA A 127 33.49 18.30 15.16
C ALA A 127 34.37 17.60 16.22
N SER A 128 34.82 16.37 15.94
CA SER A 128 35.56 15.51 16.88
C SER A 128 37.07 15.62 16.70
N ASP A 129 37.52 15.63 15.45
CA ASP A 129 38.92 15.72 15.02
C ASP A 129 39.02 16.52 13.70
N PRO A 130 39.25 17.84 13.80
CA PRO A 130 39.37 18.72 12.63
C PRO A 130 40.55 18.38 11.71
N ALA A 131 41.60 17.71 12.22
CA ALA A 131 42.78 17.35 11.43
C ALA A 131 42.49 16.11 10.58
N ALA A 132 41.89 15.08 11.16
CA ALA A 132 41.44 13.89 10.44
C ALA A 132 40.39 14.24 9.36
N ALA A 133 39.46 15.15 9.67
CA ALA A 133 38.46 15.62 8.71
C ALA A 133 39.10 16.37 7.52
N ARG A 134 40.13 17.19 7.75
CA ARG A 134 40.89 17.86 6.66
C ARG A 134 41.59 16.86 5.77
N GLN A 135 42.20 15.82 6.34
CA GLN A 135 42.93 14.81 5.57
C GLN A 135 42.00 13.98 4.69
N MET A 136 40.82 13.64 5.21
CA MET A 136 39.76 12.97 4.44
C MET A 136 39.23 13.86 3.30
N ALA A 137 39.01 15.15 3.57
CA ALA A 137 38.54 16.11 2.57
C ALA A 137 39.56 16.33 1.43
N ILE A 138 40.86 16.36 1.75
CA ILE A 138 41.94 16.43 0.74
C ILE A 138 41.94 15.18 -0.13
N GLY A 139 41.86 13.99 0.46
CA GLY A 139 41.75 12.73 -0.29
C GLY A 139 40.55 12.70 -1.23
N ASP A 140 39.38 13.16 -0.76
CA ASP A 140 38.17 13.26 -1.57
C ASP A 140 38.29 14.25 -2.75
N MET A 141 39.02 15.36 -2.56
CA MET A 141 39.32 16.32 -3.63
C MET A 141 40.24 15.73 -4.69
N VAL A 142 41.27 14.99 -4.28
CA VAL A 142 42.20 14.29 -5.18
C VAL A 142 41.45 13.24 -6.02
N VAL A 143 40.56 12.45 -5.41
CA VAL A 143 39.74 11.45 -6.12
C VAL A 143 38.79 12.11 -7.13
N LYS A 144 38.18 13.24 -6.79
CA LYS A 144 37.33 14.01 -7.73
C LYS A 144 38.15 14.59 -8.89
N LEU A 145 39.36 15.08 -8.61
CA LEU A 145 40.27 15.57 -9.64
C LEU A 145 40.66 14.45 -10.61
N ALA A 146 41.07 13.28 -10.10
CA ALA A 146 41.38 12.11 -10.90
C ALA A 146 40.20 11.71 -11.82
N LYS A 147 38.99 11.62 -11.27
CA LYS A 147 37.78 11.28 -12.04
C LYS A 147 37.42 12.33 -13.11
N ARG A 148 37.67 13.62 -12.84
CA ARG A 148 37.49 14.69 -13.83
C ARG A 148 38.49 14.57 -14.97
N LEU A 149 39.74 14.21 -14.68
CA LEU A 149 40.79 14.02 -15.68
C LEU A 149 40.59 12.76 -16.53
N GLU A 150 39.99 11.71 -15.97
CA GLU A 150 39.53 10.56 -16.77
C GLU A 150 38.48 10.95 -17.82
N THR A 151 37.63 11.93 -17.50
CA THR A 151 36.59 12.42 -18.42
C THR A 151 37.13 13.48 -19.40
N ASN A 152 38.15 14.24 -19.00
CA ASN A 152 38.82 15.27 -19.80
C ASN A 152 40.35 15.02 -19.82
N PRO A 153 40.84 14.10 -20.68
CA PRO A 153 42.24 13.68 -20.66
C PRO A 153 43.22 14.75 -21.13
N GLU A 154 42.74 15.81 -21.79
CA GLU A 154 43.56 16.86 -22.40
C GLU A 154 43.96 17.98 -21.42
N ASP A 155 43.51 17.92 -20.17
CA ASP A 155 43.86 18.87 -19.11
C ASP A 155 45.24 18.53 -18.51
N VAL A 156 46.31 18.93 -19.23
CA VAL A 156 47.71 18.69 -18.87
C VAL A 156 48.08 19.31 -17.52
N GLU A 157 47.53 20.48 -17.20
CA GLU A 157 47.76 21.17 -15.92
C GLU A 157 47.15 20.38 -14.75
N GLY A 158 45.96 19.81 -14.95
CA GLY A 158 45.33 18.94 -13.97
C GLY A 158 46.08 17.64 -13.71
N TRP A 159 46.68 17.00 -14.73
CA TRP A 159 47.55 15.83 -14.55
C TRP A 159 48.83 16.17 -13.80
N ALA A 160 49.46 17.32 -14.10
CA ALA A 160 50.62 17.81 -13.36
C ALA A 160 50.28 18.10 -11.89
N MET A 161 49.07 18.59 -11.63
CA MET A 161 48.58 18.83 -10.27
C MET A 161 48.29 17.54 -9.49
N LEU A 162 47.84 16.47 -10.15
CA LEU A 162 47.61 15.17 -9.53
C LEU A 162 48.92 14.44 -9.18
N GLY A 163 49.96 14.58 -10.01
CA GLY A 163 51.25 13.93 -9.77
C GLY A 163 52.07 14.56 -8.63
N ARG A 164 51.74 15.78 -8.19
CA ARG A 164 52.43 16.52 -7.12
C ARG A 164 51.74 16.46 -5.75
N SER A 165 50.52 15.91 -5.69
CA SER A 165 49.68 15.81 -4.48
C SER A 165 49.73 14.40 -3.90
#